data_AF-A0A661G5K8-F1
#
_entry.id   AF-A0A661G5K8-F1
#
_cell.length_a   1.000
_cell.length_b   1.000
_cell.length_c   1.000
_cell.angle_alpha   90.00
_cell.angle_beta   90.00
_cell.angle_gamma   90.00
#
_symmetry.space_group_name_H-M   'P 1'
#
loop_
_entity.id
_entity.type
_entity.pdbx_description
1 polymer ?
#
loop_
_entity_poly.entity_id
_entity_poly.type
_entity_poly.pdbx_seq_one_letter_code
_entity_poly.pdbx_strand_id
1 'polypeptide(L)'
;VGTQYLQPLKDSEFLSSIKHRSAIPGGTCEFDLPEYNHWLRQPMARRQEDVAKWQEIIRPVCDAVTEVLWLIRESAQPKEKVAINGMYQHKMRKDGNNRLLRITLPVGSNLYPEISSSQHRFTLRFLDWSTIDSRAVQTGHDVKFKISIC
;
A
#
# COMPACT_ATOMS: atom_id res chain seq x y z
N VAL A 1 7.48 -22.79 6.84
CA VAL A 1 8.56 -22.27 5.97
C VAL A 1 9.03 -20.96 6.57
N GLY A 2 10.25 -20.90 7.10
CA GLY A 2 10.78 -19.71 7.78
C GLY A 2 11.34 -18.67 6.79
N THR A 3 11.86 -17.54 7.30
CA THR A 3 12.46 -16.46 6.50
C THR A 3 13.88 -16.77 5.98
N GLN A 4 14.26 -18.05 5.94
CA GLN A 4 15.62 -18.49 5.61
C GLN A 4 16.00 -18.19 4.15
N TYR A 5 15.04 -18.12 3.24
CA TYR A 5 15.29 -17.72 1.85
C TYR A 5 15.80 -16.28 1.71
N LEU A 6 15.57 -15.41 2.72
CA LEU A 6 16.10 -14.04 2.76
C LEU A 6 17.56 -13.96 3.19
N GLN A 7 18.16 -15.07 3.65
CA GLN A 7 19.51 -15.06 4.22
C GLN A 7 20.57 -14.48 3.27
N PRO A 8 20.57 -14.77 1.95
CA PRO A 8 21.54 -14.17 1.02
C PRO A 8 21.45 -12.64 0.95
N LEU A 9 20.26 -12.05 1.12
CA LEU A 9 20.09 -10.59 1.20
C LEU A 9 20.59 -10.04 2.53
N LYS A 10 20.38 -10.78 3.63
CA LYS A 10 20.82 -10.38 4.98
C LYS A 10 22.32 -10.47 5.15
N ASP A 11 22.97 -11.44 4.51
CA ASP A 11 24.42 -11.65 4.56
C ASP A 11 25.18 -10.72 3.62
N SER A 12 24.48 -9.98 2.74
CA SER A 12 25.10 -8.96 1.90
C SER A 12 25.57 -7.78 2.76
N GLU A 13 26.88 -7.63 2.91
CA GLU A 13 27.49 -6.48 3.58
C GLU A 13 27.11 -5.16 2.90
N PHE A 14 27.06 -5.16 1.56
CA PHE A 14 26.64 -4.01 0.74
C PHE A 14 25.20 -3.57 1.06
N LEU A 15 24.23 -4.49 1.05
CA LEU A 15 22.83 -4.14 1.37
C LEU A 15 22.67 -3.77 2.85
N SER A 16 23.42 -4.42 3.73
CA SER A 16 23.38 -4.16 5.17
C SER A 16 23.93 -2.76 5.50
N SER A 17 25.00 -2.32 4.86
CA SER A 17 25.58 -0.99 5.06
C SER A 17 24.60 0.11 4.63
N ILE A 18 23.95 -0.05 3.47
CA ILE A 18 22.91 0.87 2.97
C ILE A 18 21.72 0.91 3.94
N LYS A 19 21.22 -0.25 4.38
CA LYS A 19 20.09 -0.33 5.30
C LYS A 19 20.39 0.38 6.62
N HIS A 20 21.57 0.18 7.20
CA HIS A 20 21.98 0.81 8.45
C HIS A 20 22.04 2.33 8.32
N ARG A 21 22.67 2.83 7.24
CA ARG A 21 22.86 4.26 7.02
C ARG A 21 21.59 5.00 6.58
N SER A 22 20.68 4.33 5.88
CA SER A 22 19.39 4.91 5.43
C SER A 22 18.45 5.25 6.59
N ALA A 23 18.68 4.69 7.78
CA ALA A 23 17.93 5.04 8.99
C ALA A 23 18.39 6.38 9.62
N ILE A 24 19.53 6.92 9.18
CA ILE A 24 20.10 8.18 9.68
C ILE A 24 19.73 9.30 8.70
N PRO A 25 19.09 10.39 9.14
CA PRO A 25 18.85 11.55 8.30
C PRO A 25 20.17 12.04 7.67
N GLY A 26 20.25 12.07 6.35
CA GLY A 26 21.45 12.47 5.61
C GLY A 26 22.56 11.41 5.52
N GLY A 27 22.39 10.22 6.12
CA GLY A 27 23.43 9.18 6.17
C GLY A 27 23.73 8.46 4.85
N THR A 28 23.02 8.79 3.77
CA THR A 28 23.23 8.21 2.43
C THR A 28 24.09 9.08 1.52
N CYS A 29 24.82 10.04 2.08
CA CYS A 29 25.75 10.89 1.34
C CYS A 29 26.99 10.09 0.84
N GLU A 30 27.76 10.71 -0.06
CA GLU A 30 28.92 10.05 -0.71
C GLU A 30 30.01 9.62 0.27
N PHE A 31 30.23 10.39 1.34
CA PHE A 31 31.29 10.08 2.31
C PHE A 31 30.89 8.96 3.29
N ASP A 32 29.60 8.81 3.62
CA ASP A 32 29.12 7.76 4.53
C ASP A 32 28.92 6.40 3.84
N LEU A 33 28.66 6.41 2.54
CA LEU A 33 28.46 5.22 1.71
C LEU A 33 29.24 5.29 0.39
N PRO A 34 30.59 5.26 0.43
CA PRO A 34 31.41 5.37 -0.78
C PRO A 34 31.16 4.22 -1.77
N GLU A 35 30.96 3.00 -1.28
CA GLU A 35 30.69 1.81 -2.11
C GLU A 35 29.34 1.90 -2.82
N TYR A 36 28.29 2.39 -2.15
CA TYR A 36 27.00 2.62 -2.76
C TYR A 36 27.09 3.67 -3.87
N ASN A 37 27.81 4.76 -3.63
CA ASN A 37 28.01 5.81 -4.63
C ASN A 37 28.84 5.32 -5.82
N HIS A 38 29.85 4.48 -5.58
CA HIS A 38 30.57 3.80 -6.65
C HIS A 38 29.67 2.85 -7.44
N TRP A 39 28.80 2.09 -6.76
CA TRP A 39 27.81 1.22 -7.40
C TRP A 39 26.84 2.01 -8.29
N LEU A 40 26.34 3.16 -7.83
CA LEU A 40 25.47 4.05 -8.61
C LEU A 40 26.11 4.56 -9.91
N ARG A 41 27.44 4.72 -9.92
CA ARG A 41 28.23 5.15 -11.10
C ARG A 41 28.50 4.01 -12.09
N GLN A 42 28.14 2.78 -11.77
CA GLN A 42 28.31 1.65 -12.68
C GLN A 42 27.32 1.72 -13.87
N PRO A 43 27.66 1.08 -15.00
CA PRO A 43 26.75 0.94 -16.13
C PRO A 43 25.37 0.43 -15.70
N MET A 44 24.31 0.98 -16.31
CA MET A 44 22.93 0.61 -15.99
C MET A 44 22.69 -0.91 -16.02
N ALA A 45 23.24 -1.59 -17.03
CA ALA A 45 23.10 -3.03 -17.20
C ALA A 45 23.61 -3.82 -15.97
N ARG A 46 24.77 -3.43 -15.41
CA ARG A 46 25.32 -4.06 -14.21
C ARG A 46 24.40 -3.86 -12.99
N ARG A 47 23.91 -2.63 -12.80
CA ARG A 47 22.99 -2.31 -11.70
C ARG A 47 21.67 -3.07 -11.83
N GLN A 48 21.14 -3.21 -13.04
CA GLN A 48 19.93 -3.99 -13.30
C GLN A 48 20.12 -5.47 -13.00
N GLU A 49 21.28 -6.04 -13.33
CA GLU A 49 21.62 -7.43 -13.01
C GLU A 49 21.65 -7.67 -11.50
N ASP A 50 22.32 -6.79 -10.73
CA ASP A 50 22.37 -6.88 -9.28
C ASP A 50 20.96 -6.78 -8.65
N VAL A 51 20.15 -5.81 -9.10
CA VAL A 51 18.77 -5.64 -8.65
C VAL A 51 17.90 -6.85 -9.00
N ALA A 52 18.05 -7.41 -10.21
CA ALA A 52 17.30 -8.59 -10.62
C ALA A 52 17.63 -9.80 -9.71
N LYS A 53 18.92 -10.04 -9.41
CA LYS A 53 19.35 -11.09 -8.48
C LYS A 53 18.72 -10.93 -7.10
N TRP A 54 18.68 -9.70 -6.56
CA TRP A 54 18.04 -9.46 -5.28
C TRP A 54 16.53 -9.67 -5.31
N GLN A 55 15.87 -9.29 -6.41
CA GLN A 55 14.43 -9.46 -6.61
C GLN A 55 14.04 -10.93 -6.77
N GLU A 56 14.85 -11.74 -7.46
CA GLU A 56 14.59 -13.17 -7.66
C GLU A 56 14.42 -13.92 -6.34
N ILE A 57 15.17 -13.53 -5.30
CA ILE A 57 15.09 -14.14 -3.96
C ILE A 57 13.70 -13.95 -3.33
N ILE A 58 13.07 -12.80 -3.51
CA ILE A 58 11.76 -12.48 -2.93
C ILE A 58 10.59 -12.76 -3.88
N ARG A 59 10.87 -13.06 -5.15
CA ARG A 59 9.87 -13.24 -6.20
C ARG A 59 8.79 -14.26 -5.86
N PRO A 60 9.09 -15.45 -5.29
CA PRO A 60 8.04 -16.41 -4.91
C PRO A 60 7.01 -15.83 -3.93
N VAL A 61 7.44 -14.92 -3.03
CA VAL A 61 6.53 -14.25 -2.10
C VAL A 61 5.72 -13.17 -2.80
N CYS A 62 6.34 -12.39 -3.69
CA CYS A 62 5.63 -11.41 -4.51
C CYS A 62 4.54 -12.07 -5.36
N ASP A 63 4.86 -13.20 -5.99
CA ASP A 63 3.92 -13.97 -6.81
C ASP A 63 2.77 -14.51 -5.94
N ALA A 64 3.09 -15.16 -4.81
CA ALA A 64 2.08 -15.65 -3.88
C ALA A 64 1.16 -14.54 -3.33
N VAL A 65 1.70 -13.38 -2.96
CA VAL A 65 0.92 -12.23 -2.51
C VAL A 65 0.02 -11.70 -3.63
N THR A 66 0.53 -11.65 -4.87
CA THR A 66 -0.25 -11.22 -6.04
C THR A 66 -1.43 -12.15 -6.27
N GLU A 67 -1.21 -13.46 -6.28
CA GLU A 67 -2.27 -14.46 -6.47
C GLU A 67 -3.31 -14.43 -5.35
N VAL A 68 -2.87 -14.37 -4.08
CA VAL A 68 -3.79 -14.29 -2.94
C VAL A 68 -4.62 -13.00 -2.99
N LEU A 69 -4.02 -11.87 -3.31
CA LEU A 69 -4.75 -10.61 -3.45
C LEU A 69 -5.70 -10.62 -4.65
N TRP A 70 -5.34 -11.28 -5.74
CA TRP A 70 -6.23 -11.47 -6.89
C TRP A 70 -7.47 -12.27 -6.48
N LEU A 71 -7.29 -13.44 -5.84
CA LEU A 71 -8.39 -14.27 -5.35
C LEU A 71 -9.31 -13.52 -4.35
N ILE A 72 -8.72 -12.75 -3.42
CA ILE A 72 -9.51 -11.92 -2.50
C ILE A 72 -10.29 -10.85 -3.26
N ARG A 73 -9.70 -10.20 -4.26
CA ARG A 73 -10.41 -9.14 -5.02
C ARG A 73 -11.54 -9.68 -5.88
N GLU A 74 -11.42 -10.91 -6.38
CA GLU A 74 -12.45 -11.60 -7.18
C GLU A 74 -13.55 -12.25 -6.30
N SER A 75 -13.35 -12.38 -4.99
CA SER A 75 -14.35 -12.99 -4.08
C SER A 75 -15.64 -12.18 -3.95
N ALA A 76 -15.63 -10.88 -4.31
CA ALA A 76 -16.76 -9.98 -4.09
C ALA A 76 -17.05 -9.05 -5.27
N GLN A 77 -18.30 -9.07 -5.71
CA GLN A 77 -18.83 -8.17 -6.72
C GLN A 77 -19.05 -6.74 -6.16
N PRO A 78 -18.66 -5.68 -6.88
CA PRO A 78 -18.95 -4.31 -6.51
C PRO A 78 -20.46 -4.06 -6.42
N LYS A 79 -20.91 -3.41 -5.34
CA LYS A 79 -22.31 -3.00 -5.13
C LYS A 79 -22.41 -1.49 -5.15
N GLU A 80 -23.40 -0.96 -5.86
CA GLU A 80 -23.69 0.47 -5.83
C GLU A 80 -24.33 0.86 -4.51
N LYS A 81 -23.85 1.96 -3.92
CA LYS A 81 -24.33 2.54 -2.67
C LYS A 81 -24.31 4.06 -2.75
N VAL A 82 -25.08 4.66 -1.84
CA VAL A 82 -25.14 6.10 -1.65
C VAL A 82 -24.78 6.40 -0.20
N ALA A 83 -23.83 7.31 0.00
CA ALA A 83 -23.51 7.87 1.29
C ALA A 83 -24.32 9.15 1.47
N ILE A 84 -25.26 9.13 2.42
CA ILE A 84 -26.17 10.24 2.65
C ILE A 84 -25.43 11.34 3.40
N ASN A 85 -25.48 12.58 2.90
CA ASN A 85 -24.71 13.71 3.43
C ASN A 85 -23.24 13.35 3.66
N GLY A 86 -22.62 12.70 2.67
CA GLY A 86 -21.22 12.28 2.73
C GLY A 86 -20.90 11.13 3.69
N MET A 87 -21.88 10.45 4.30
CA MET A 87 -21.62 9.36 5.25
C MET A 87 -22.35 8.06 4.90
N TYR A 88 -21.66 6.93 5.04
CA TYR A 88 -22.23 5.60 4.89
C TYR A 88 -21.80 4.69 6.04
N GLN A 89 -22.72 3.86 6.55
CA GLN A 89 -22.45 2.91 7.62
C GLN A 89 -22.86 1.50 7.20
N HIS A 90 -22.01 0.52 7.50
CA HIS A 90 -22.25 -0.87 7.14
C HIS A 90 -21.98 -1.81 8.31
N LYS A 91 -23.00 -2.60 8.69
CA LYS A 91 -22.85 -3.64 9.72
C LYS A 91 -22.12 -4.85 9.14
N MET A 92 -21.02 -5.24 9.76
CA MET A 92 -20.28 -6.45 9.39
C MET A 92 -21.03 -7.69 9.90
N ARG A 93 -21.02 -8.76 9.11
CA ARG A 93 -21.54 -10.07 9.54
C ARG A 93 -20.53 -10.72 10.48
N LYS A 94 -21.00 -11.31 11.59
CA LYS A 94 -20.12 -11.95 12.60
C LYS A 94 -19.26 -13.08 12.02
N ASP A 95 -19.75 -13.78 11.00
CA ASP A 95 -19.05 -14.92 10.38
C ASP A 95 -18.46 -14.59 8.99
N GLY A 96 -18.43 -13.31 8.61
CA GLY A 96 -17.83 -12.87 7.35
C GLY A 96 -16.31 -12.78 7.47
N ASN A 97 -15.58 -13.64 6.77
CA ASN A 97 -14.12 -13.54 6.63
C ASN A 97 -13.76 -12.41 5.63
N ASN A 98 -14.19 -11.20 5.94
CA ASN A 98 -13.94 -10.01 5.13
C ASN A 98 -12.52 -9.51 5.41
N ARG A 99 -11.66 -9.51 4.40
CA ARG A 99 -10.23 -9.18 4.50
C ARG A 99 -9.88 -7.89 3.79
N LEU A 100 -10.69 -7.45 2.83
CA LEU A 100 -10.40 -6.26 2.04
C LEU A 100 -11.68 -5.47 1.74
N LEU A 101 -11.61 -4.16 1.97
CA LEU A 101 -12.66 -3.22 1.58
C LEU A 101 -12.17 -2.40 0.38
N ARG A 102 -12.94 -2.40 -0.71
CA ARG A 102 -12.64 -1.62 -1.92
C ARG A 102 -13.74 -0.60 -2.14
N ILE A 103 -13.35 0.68 -2.20
CA ILE A 103 -14.24 1.80 -2.49
C ILE A 103 -13.86 2.35 -3.87
N THR A 104 -14.84 2.50 -4.74
CA THR A 104 -14.67 3.13 -6.06
C THR A 104 -15.56 4.36 -6.15
N LEU A 105 -14.94 5.49 -6.44
CA LEU A 105 -15.61 6.76 -6.70
C LEU A 105 -15.73 7.01 -8.21
N PRO A 106 -16.70 7.84 -8.64
CA PRO A 106 -16.73 8.34 -10.01
C PRO A 106 -15.41 9.01 -10.39
N VAL A 107 -15.01 8.82 -11.66
CA VAL A 107 -13.84 9.52 -12.23
C VAL A 107 -14.04 11.03 -12.09
N GLY A 108 -12.99 11.74 -11.66
CA GLY A 108 -13.04 13.20 -11.45
C GLY A 108 -13.65 13.64 -10.12
N SER A 109 -13.99 12.72 -9.22
CA SER A 109 -14.37 13.07 -7.85
C SER A 109 -13.18 13.69 -7.10
N ASN A 110 -13.38 14.88 -6.54
CA ASN A 110 -12.42 15.52 -5.61
C ASN A 110 -12.52 14.95 -4.19
N LEU A 111 -13.52 14.12 -3.93
CA LEU A 111 -13.73 13.49 -2.62
C LEU A 111 -12.82 12.29 -2.43
N TYR A 112 -12.43 12.03 -1.19
CA TYR A 112 -11.78 10.79 -0.78
C TYR A 112 -12.47 10.18 0.46
N PRO A 113 -12.46 8.85 0.61
CA PRO A 113 -13.07 8.21 1.77
C PRO A 113 -12.11 8.20 2.97
N GLU A 114 -12.59 8.68 4.12
CA GLU A 114 -12.08 8.34 5.44
C GLU A 114 -12.86 7.13 5.97
N ILE A 115 -12.15 6.09 6.41
CA ILE A 115 -12.75 4.83 6.85
C ILE A 115 -12.42 4.62 8.33
N SER A 116 -13.45 4.50 9.15
CA SER A 116 -13.34 4.08 10.55
C SER A 116 -14.03 2.73 10.72
N SER A 117 -13.38 1.77 11.39
CA SER A 117 -13.95 0.42 11.57
C SER A 117 -13.88 -0.04 13.02
N SER A 118 -14.90 -0.79 13.43
CA SER A 118 -14.92 -1.61 14.65
C SER A 118 -15.23 -3.07 14.28
N GLN A 119 -15.24 -3.96 15.26
CA GLN A 119 -15.53 -5.39 15.04
C GLN A 119 -16.91 -5.64 14.38
N HIS A 120 -17.87 -4.74 14.55
CA HIS A 120 -19.26 -4.95 14.13
C HIS A 120 -19.71 -4.04 12.98
N ARG A 121 -18.95 -3.00 12.64
CA ARG A 121 -19.35 -2.00 11.65
C ARG A 121 -18.15 -1.23 11.13
N PHE A 122 -18.22 -0.79 9.89
CA PHE A 122 -17.41 0.32 9.40
C PHE A 122 -18.27 1.52 8.99
N THR A 123 -17.66 2.69 9.06
CA THR A 123 -18.20 3.98 8.66
C THR A 123 -17.29 4.56 7.58
N LEU A 124 -17.89 5.02 6.49
CA LEU A 124 -17.24 5.80 5.45
C LEU A 124 -17.70 7.25 5.60
N ARG A 125 -16.74 8.19 5.59
CA ARG A 125 -16.98 9.63 5.48
C ARG A 125 -16.26 10.13 4.24
N PHE A 126 -16.98 10.74 3.33
CA PHE A 126 -16.41 11.34 2.14
C PHE A 126 -16.02 12.78 2.45
N LEU A 127 -14.73 13.05 2.34
CA LEU A 127 -14.13 14.33 2.68
C LEU A 127 -13.69 15.06 1.42
N ASP A 128 -13.83 16.38 1.45
CA ASP A 128 -13.21 17.31 0.51
C ASP A 128 -12.05 18.02 1.23
N TRP A 129 -10.91 18.12 0.57
CA TRP A 129 -9.74 18.80 1.10
C TRP A 129 -9.21 19.80 0.07
N SER A 130 -9.31 21.08 0.42
CA SER A 130 -9.08 22.17 -0.52
C SER A 130 -7.66 22.71 -0.52
N THR A 131 -7.00 22.81 0.63
CA THR A 131 -5.68 23.47 0.78
C THR A 131 -4.87 22.86 1.92
N ILE A 132 -3.54 23.02 1.86
CA ILE A 132 -2.64 22.52 2.92
C ILE A 132 -2.90 23.15 4.29
N ASP A 133 -3.46 24.36 4.30
CA ASP A 133 -3.78 25.11 5.51
C ASP A 133 -5.18 24.82 6.06
N SER A 134 -6.02 24.11 5.30
CA SER A 134 -7.39 23.76 5.70
C SER A 134 -7.50 22.31 6.16
N ARG A 135 -8.37 22.06 7.14
CA ARG A 135 -8.76 20.68 7.47
C ARG A 135 -9.73 20.16 6.43
N ALA A 136 -9.64 18.87 6.14
CA ALA A 136 -10.63 18.20 5.31
C ALA A 136 -12.02 18.24 5.96
N VAL A 137 -13.05 18.51 5.17
CA VAL A 137 -14.43 18.67 5.62
C VAL A 137 -15.30 17.60 4.98
N GLN A 138 -16.21 17.02 5.75
CA GLN A 138 -17.18 16.07 5.20
C GLN A 138 -18.11 16.79 4.23
N THR A 139 -18.31 16.19 3.06
CA THR A 139 -19.26 16.75 2.10
C THR A 139 -20.68 16.72 2.64
N GLY A 140 -21.45 17.78 2.33
CA GLY A 140 -22.86 17.90 2.72
C GLY A 140 -23.83 17.26 1.72
N HIS A 141 -23.36 16.77 0.57
CA HIS A 141 -24.22 16.16 -0.45
C HIS A 141 -24.11 14.62 -0.48
N ASP A 142 -25.10 13.99 -1.11
CA ASP A 142 -25.13 12.54 -1.29
C ASP A 142 -24.07 12.08 -2.28
N VAL A 143 -23.27 11.07 -1.90
CA VAL A 143 -22.17 10.55 -2.73
C VAL A 143 -22.53 9.17 -3.24
N LYS A 144 -22.62 9.00 -4.56
CA LYS A 144 -22.76 7.70 -5.22
C LYS A 144 -21.39 7.04 -5.35
N PHE A 145 -21.28 5.78 -4.93
CA PHE A 145 -20.03 5.03 -4.98
C PHE A 145 -20.27 3.53 -5.15
N LYS A 146 -19.22 2.78 -5.49
CA LYS A 146 -19.24 1.31 -5.48
C LYS A 146 -18.42 0.77 -4.32
N ILE A 147 -18.92 -0.28 -3.69
CA ILE A 147 -18.28 -0.96 -2.56
C ILE A 147 -18.16 -2.45 -2.83
N SER A 148 -16.95 -3.00 -2.68
CA SER A 148 -16.72 -4.45 -2.59
C SER A 148 -16.18 -4.77 -1.20
N ILE A 149 -16.81 -5.74 -0.53
CA ILE A 149 -16.39 -6.26 0.77
C ILE A 149 -15.93 -7.69 0.50
N CYS A 150 -14.63 -7.83 0.32
CA CYS A 150 -13.91 -9.03 -0.12
C CYS A 150 -13.44 -9.89 1.06
#